data_AF-A0AAJ7S4C6-F1
#
_entry.id   AF-A0AAJ7S4C6-F1
#
_cell.length_a   1.000
_cell.length_b   1.000
_cell.length_c   1.000
_cell.angle_alpha   90.00
_cell.angle_beta   90.00
_cell.angle_gamma   90.00
#
_symmetry.space_group_name_H-M   'P 1'
#
loop_
_entity.id
_entity.type
_entity.pdbx_description
1 polymer ?
#
loop_
_entity_poly.entity_id
_entity_poly.type
_entity_poly.pdbx_seq_one_letter_code
_entity_poly.pdbx_strand_id
1 'polypeptide(L)'
;MSNSELCHKTPAYILLVKTRFKLTLAEYRYDENLKNEYLETVTQGNMTRYYEDACKQFDWEIDEELLNTMERENAIALQELESTSDNAALEDAGKKNWREKFEFFCEIGDLERASEIAESISKNETNSSTARIEAAFGLFRIAYIQNNVRSMNKVIGDITSIMEGSQVSGSNWCCRNKLKVYEAIYCLATRNFARAASLLLDCIPTFESYELLPFKEVVELTTLSGIISLSRSELDSQFNNNGLLQQALITESSRYREFFYSLYDCHYKDFFENLAWVETEMRANPLLHSHYRYYVREMRLKAYSQLLQAYRTINLSRMAMEFGVTEEFIEQEVARFIASGKLYCKIDKVAGMIVTVSASGCNRGQAPDASCDRGLTYQNMIKRGDALLKFQRIMAHRLLTRYPRSVSSGTKELKQYFNYLLVLDFESTCKRYEQIEPQEIIEFPCAAVSTSSWQIENLFHQYVKPRAHPVLTSFCTELTGIIQGMVEDQPHFPEVFEKFQDWLDENNYFKDGNDCAFLTCGDWDLKMMLPKQCELVDIPVPHRFKRWINLKGAFCDSADYYPRNLVDMLSHLKLPLEGRLHSGIDDVKNMVRIIQTLHSRYNTQFKINSAHKDVIQQYKTLK
;
A
#
# COMPACT_ATOMS: atom_id res chain seq x y z
N MET A 1 35.92 20.65 -1.35
CA MET A 1 35.22 21.92 -1.01
C MET A 1 35.26 22.11 0.50
N SER A 2 35.33 23.35 0.99
CA SER A 2 35.38 23.59 2.44
C SER A 2 34.07 23.14 3.12
N ASN A 3 34.14 22.64 4.37
CA ASN A 3 32.99 22.14 5.15
C ASN A 3 31.81 23.12 5.28
N SER A 4 32.00 24.42 5.00
CA SER A 4 30.91 25.42 5.01
C SER A 4 30.17 25.53 3.67
N GLU A 5 30.78 25.19 2.54
CA GLU A 5 30.15 25.34 1.21
C GLU A 5 29.20 24.20 0.85
N LEU A 6 29.45 22.98 1.37
CA LEU A 6 28.56 21.82 1.18
C LEU A 6 27.19 21.97 1.87
N CYS A 7 27.09 22.80 2.91
CA CYS A 7 25.83 23.04 3.62
C CYS A 7 24.87 24.01 2.92
N HIS A 8 25.29 24.69 1.84
CA HIS A 8 24.51 25.78 1.23
C HIS A 8 23.99 25.49 -0.17
N LYS A 9 24.37 24.38 -0.80
CA LYS A 9 23.90 24.01 -2.15
C LYS A 9 23.35 22.59 -2.16
N THR A 10 22.18 22.42 -2.78
CA THR A 10 21.60 21.09 -2.93
C THR A 10 22.47 20.23 -3.84
N PRO A 11 22.85 19.01 -3.40
CA PRO A 11 23.67 18.12 -4.20
C PRO A 11 23.01 17.81 -5.55
N ALA A 12 23.81 17.80 -6.61
CA ALA A 12 23.33 17.56 -7.97
C ALA A 12 22.61 16.21 -8.10
N TYR A 13 23.09 15.18 -7.39
CA TYR A 13 22.48 13.83 -7.43
C TYR A 13 21.05 13.80 -6.88
N ILE A 14 20.64 14.72 -6.01
CA ILE A 14 19.25 14.77 -5.51
C ILE A 14 18.32 15.39 -6.54
N LEU A 15 18.80 16.41 -7.25
CA LEU A 15 18.07 16.99 -8.38
C LEU A 15 17.90 15.97 -9.51
N LEU A 16 18.93 15.14 -9.74
CA LEU A 16 18.87 14.03 -10.70
C LEU A 16 17.77 13.01 -10.42
N VAL A 17 17.41 12.76 -9.14
CA VAL A 17 16.31 11.84 -8.81
C VAL A 17 15.00 12.33 -9.44
N LYS A 18 14.76 13.64 -9.46
CA LYS A 18 13.54 14.22 -10.03
C LYS A 18 13.53 14.14 -11.54
N THR A 19 14.64 14.51 -12.19
CA THR A 19 14.74 14.44 -13.66
C THR A 19 14.66 13.00 -14.15
N ARG A 20 15.36 12.06 -13.47
CA ARG A 20 15.25 10.62 -13.71
C ARG A 20 13.81 10.13 -13.59
N PHE A 21 13.09 10.55 -12.55
CA PHE A 21 11.69 10.16 -12.39
C PHE A 21 10.77 10.78 -13.45
N LYS A 22 10.99 12.03 -13.86
CA LYS A 22 10.23 12.63 -14.98
C LYS A 22 10.38 11.80 -16.25
N LEU A 23 11.60 11.37 -16.58
CA LEU A 23 11.88 10.54 -17.75
C LEU A 23 11.21 9.15 -17.70
N THR A 24 10.90 8.61 -16.51
CA THR A 24 10.11 7.37 -16.41
C THR A 24 8.65 7.53 -16.80
N LEU A 25 8.11 8.75 -16.82
CA LEU A 25 6.72 8.98 -17.22
C LEU A 25 6.59 8.90 -18.74
N ALA A 26 5.52 8.25 -19.23
CA ALA A 26 5.28 8.06 -20.66
C ALA A 26 5.22 9.38 -21.45
N GLU A 27 4.77 10.46 -20.81
CA GLU A 27 4.63 11.81 -21.40
C GLU A 27 6.01 12.44 -21.73
N TYR A 28 7.05 12.12 -20.96
CA TYR A 28 8.38 12.76 -21.05
C TYR A 28 9.50 11.79 -21.49
N ARG A 29 9.16 10.52 -21.79
CA ARG A 29 10.13 9.47 -22.10
C ARG A 29 11.01 9.78 -23.34
N TYR A 30 10.48 10.55 -24.29
CA TYR A 30 11.15 10.90 -25.54
C TYR A 30 11.54 12.39 -25.61
N ASP A 31 11.53 13.10 -24.48
CA ASP A 31 11.95 14.50 -24.45
C ASP A 31 13.48 14.60 -24.45
N GLU A 32 14.05 14.94 -25.61
CA GLU A 32 15.50 15.08 -25.80
C GLU A 32 16.10 16.21 -24.94
N ASN A 33 15.33 17.25 -24.59
CA ASN A 33 15.86 18.33 -23.75
C ASN A 33 16.13 17.85 -22.32
N LEU A 34 15.20 17.09 -21.74
CA LEU A 34 15.36 16.52 -20.39
C LEU A 34 16.46 15.46 -20.36
N LYS A 35 16.60 14.69 -21.44
CA LYS A 35 17.71 13.74 -21.60
C LYS A 35 19.06 14.45 -21.64
N ASN A 36 19.19 15.53 -22.43
CA ASN A 36 20.42 16.30 -22.52
C ASN A 36 20.77 16.98 -21.20
N GLU A 37 19.79 17.55 -20.49
CA GLU A 37 19.98 18.12 -19.15
C GLU A 37 20.47 17.05 -18.16
N TYR A 38 19.89 15.85 -18.19
CA TYR A 38 20.30 14.73 -17.35
C TYR A 38 21.75 14.32 -17.64
N LEU A 39 22.10 14.13 -18.91
CA LEU A 39 23.44 13.73 -19.34
C LEU A 39 24.49 14.81 -19.04
N GLU A 40 24.18 16.08 -19.27
CA GLU A 40 25.07 17.19 -18.94
C GLU A 40 25.39 17.20 -17.44
N THR A 41 24.38 17.05 -16.59
CA THR A 41 24.57 17.02 -15.14
C THR A 41 25.39 15.81 -14.69
N VAL A 42 25.19 14.64 -15.32
CA VAL A 42 25.93 13.41 -15.06
C VAL A 42 27.40 13.54 -15.46
N THR A 43 27.68 14.14 -16.63
CA THR A 43 29.05 14.37 -17.12
C THR A 43 29.80 15.40 -16.28
N GLN A 44 29.14 16.48 -15.84
CA GLN A 44 29.76 17.48 -14.97
C GLN A 44 30.13 16.92 -13.58
N GLY A 45 29.39 15.91 -13.11
CA GLY A 45 29.62 15.27 -11.82
C GLY A 45 30.36 13.93 -11.87
N ASN A 46 30.88 13.51 -13.03
CA ASN A 46 31.53 12.21 -13.24
C ASN A 46 30.74 11.01 -12.66
N MET A 47 29.42 11.03 -12.85
CA MET A 47 28.50 10.12 -12.16
C MET A 47 28.34 8.77 -12.89
N THR A 48 29.29 7.85 -12.69
CA THR A 48 29.37 6.60 -13.48
C THR A 48 28.19 5.65 -13.25
N ARG A 49 27.80 5.38 -12.01
CA ARG A 49 26.72 4.42 -11.71
C ARG A 49 25.35 4.92 -12.11
N TYR A 50 25.09 6.21 -11.91
CA TYR A 50 23.84 6.82 -12.36
C TYR A 50 23.72 6.79 -13.89
N TYR A 51 24.83 6.97 -14.63
CA TYR A 51 24.86 6.82 -16.07
C TYR A 51 24.53 5.39 -16.51
N GLU A 52 25.21 4.38 -15.96
CA GLU A 52 24.93 2.97 -16.26
C GLU A 52 23.47 2.59 -15.99
N ASP A 53 22.96 2.98 -14.82
CA ASP A 53 21.59 2.68 -14.41
C ASP A 53 20.56 3.37 -15.30
N ALA A 54 20.80 4.63 -15.69
CA ALA A 54 19.92 5.36 -16.59
C ALA A 54 19.93 4.73 -17.99
N CYS A 55 21.11 4.40 -18.54
CA CYS A 55 21.20 3.76 -19.85
C CYS A 55 20.50 2.39 -19.87
N LYS A 56 20.66 1.58 -18.81
CA LYS A 56 19.92 0.31 -18.66
C LYS A 56 18.42 0.49 -18.52
N GLN A 57 17.97 1.53 -17.82
CA GLN A 57 16.55 1.76 -17.53
C GLN A 57 15.80 2.33 -18.74
N PHE A 58 16.45 3.18 -19.54
CA PHE A 58 15.83 3.88 -20.68
C PHE A 58 16.25 3.32 -22.05
N ASP A 59 17.04 2.25 -22.08
CA ASP A 59 17.62 1.64 -23.28
C ASP A 59 18.42 2.65 -24.12
N TRP A 60 19.22 3.50 -23.46
CA TRP A 60 20.11 4.44 -24.15
C TRP A 60 21.44 3.77 -24.50
N GLU A 61 22.04 4.19 -25.62
CA GLU A 61 23.37 3.73 -26.03
C GLU A 61 24.42 4.18 -25.01
N ILE A 62 25.26 3.24 -24.59
CA ILE A 62 26.35 3.48 -23.64
C ILE A 62 27.57 3.93 -24.43
N ASP A 63 28.05 5.13 -24.15
CA ASP A 63 29.35 5.60 -24.63
C ASP A 63 30.45 5.06 -23.72
N GLU A 64 31.12 3.99 -24.19
CA GLU A 64 32.20 3.34 -23.46
C GLU A 64 33.43 4.25 -23.29
N GLU A 65 33.69 5.19 -24.21
CA GLU A 65 34.83 6.11 -24.10
C GLU A 65 34.60 7.10 -22.96
N LEU A 66 33.41 7.69 -22.91
CA LEU A 66 32.99 8.61 -21.86
C LEU A 66 32.97 7.92 -20.48
N LEU A 67 32.43 6.70 -20.40
CA LEU A 67 32.40 5.93 -19.16
C LEU A 67 33.82 5.68 -18.63
N ASN A 68 34.73 5.23 -19.49
CA ASN A 68 36.13 4.99 -19.13
C ASN A 68 36.86 6.27 -18.70
N THR A 69 36.53 7.44 -19.28
CA THR A 69 37.10 8.71 -18.81
C THR A 69 36.61 9.08 -17.41
N MET A 70 35.31 8.94 -17.14
CA MET A 70 34.73 9.23 -15.83
C MET A 70 35.26 8.28 -14.75
N GLU A 71 35.41 6.99 -15.06
CA GLU A 71 35.99 6.01 -14.13
C GLU A 71 37.44 6.31 -13.76
N ARG A 72 38.26 6.76 -14.73
CA ARG A 72 39.64 7.17 -14.47
C ARG A 72 39.72 8.39 -13.56
N GLU A 73 38.90 9.41 -13.82
CA GLU A 73 38.85 10.62 -12.98
C GLU A 73 38.37 10.29 -11.56
N ASN A 74 37.36 9.41 -11.43
CA ASN A 74 36.89 8.94 -10.14
C ASN A 74 37.94 8.13 -9.38
N ALA A 75 38.72 7.29 -10.06
CA ALA A 75 39.80 6.53 -9.43
C ALA A 75 40.90 7.46 -8.89
N ILE A 76 41.25 8.51 -9.63
CA ILE A 76 42.21 9.54 -9.19
C ILE A 76 41.66 10.27 -7.97
N ALA A 77 40.41 10.75 -8.02
CA ALA A 77 39.77 11.45 -6.91
C ALA A 77 39.66 10.58 -5.64
N LEU A 78 39.35 9.29 -5.79
CA LEU A 78 39.33 8.36 -4.66
C LEU A 78 40.72 8.19 -4.04
N GLN A 79 41.76 8.06 -4.87
CA GLN A 79 43.15 7.95 -4.40
C GLN A 79 43.61 9.23 -3.67
N GLU A 80 43.22 10.41 -4.15
CA GLU A 80 43.47 11.68 -3.47
C GLU A 80 42.78 11.75 -2.09
N LEU A 81 41.52 11.30 -1.99
CA LEU A 81 40.78 11.23 -0.73
C LEU A 81 41.38 10.23 0.27
N GLU A 82 41.92 9.11 -0.21
CA GLU A 82 42.62 8.12 0.61
C GLU A 82 43.97 8.63 1.11
N SER A 83 44.78 9.21 0.24
CA SER A 83 46.08 9.80 0.62
C SER A 83 45.94 10.98 1.57
N THR A 84 44.86 11.75 1.47
CA THR A 84 44.52 12.81 2.43
C THR A 84 44.13 12.25 3.79
N SER A 85 43.53 11.04 3.85
CA SER A 85 43.24 10.38 5.13
C SER A 85 44.47 9.83 5.84
N ASP A 86 45.50 9.43 5.09
CA ASP A 86 46.73 8.88 5.66
C ASP A 86 47.70 9.96 6.21
N ASN A 87 47.61 11.19 5.70
CA ASN A 87 48.47 12.30 6.11
C ASN A 87 47.96 13.09 7.33
N ALA A 88 46.71 12.85 7.77
CA ALA A 88 46.16 13.48 8.97
C ALA A 88 46.62 12.71 10.24
N ALA A 89 46.97 13.43 11.31
CA ALA A 89 47.44 12.82 12.56
C ALA A 89 46.41 11.82 13.15
N LEU A 90 46.92 10.71 13.70
CA LEU A 90 46.22 9.49 14.15
C LEU A 90 44.98 9.68 15.05
N GLU A 91 44.77 10.83 15.69
CA GLU A 91 43.62 11.08 16.57
C GLU A 91 42.49 11.94 15.94
N ASP A 92 42.76 12.72 14.88
CA ASP A 92 41.78 13.58 14.20
C ASP A 92 41.46 13.14 12.75
N ALA A 93 42.24 12.21 12.19
CA ALA A 93 42.10 11.68 10.81
C ALA A 93 40.81 10.87 10.56
N GLY A 94 40.37 10.07 11.54
CA GLY A 94 39.20 9.19 11.39
C GLY A 94 37.85 9.90 11.47
N LYS A 95 37.79 11.10 12.07
CA LYS A 95 36.52 11.79 12.37
C LYS A 95 36.13 12.87 11.35
N LYS A 96 37.06 13.35 10.51
CA LYS A 96 36.80 14.41 9.51
C LYS A 96 36.73 13.93 8.04
N ASN A 97 37.31 12.77 7.68
CA ASN A 97 37.32 12.32 6.26
C ASN A 97 36.15 11.43 5.84
N TRP A 98 35.31 10.95 6.77
CA TRP A 98 34.20 10.07 6.39
C TRP A 98 33.09 10.82 5.65
N ARG A 99 32.88 12.10 5.95
CA ARG A 99 31.85 12.93 5.29
C ARG A 99 32.19 13.14 3.82
N GLU A 100 33.43 13.50 3.54
CA GLU A 100 33.92 13.70 2.17
C GLU A 100 33.87 12.39 1.37
N LYS A 101 34.27 11.27 1.99
CA LYS A 101 34.13 9.94 1.38
C LYS A 101 32.66 9.58 1.13
N PHE A 102 31.77 9.86 2.08
CA PHE A 102 30.34 9.59 1.95
C PHE A 102 29.71 10.39 0.80
N GLU A 103 29.96 11.70 0.73
CA GLU A 103 29.43 12.54 -0.36
C GLU A 103 30.01 12.12 -1.71
N PHE A 104 31.30 11.78 -1.77
CA PHE A 104 31.94 11.27 -2.98
C PHE A 104 31.25 9.99 -3.51
N PHE A 105 30.98 9.01 -2.63
CA PHE A 105 30.24 7.81 -3.05
C PHE A 105 28.80 8.11 -3.46
N CYS A 106 28.14 9.09 -2.82
CA CYS A 106 26.80 9.54 -3.22
C CYS A 106 26.80 10.25 -4.58
N GLU A 107 27.84 11.02 -4.90
CA GLU A 107 28.04 11.68 -6.19
C GLU A 107 28.26 10.65 -7.31
N ILE A 108 29.13 9.66 -7.09
CA ILE A 108 29.35 8.57 -8.06
C ILE A 108 28.09 7.71 -8.27
N GLY A 109 27.27 7.58 -7.22
CA GLY A 109 26.08 6.73 -7.19
C GLY A 109 26.34 5.32 -6.68
N ASP A 110 27.47 5.07 -6.01
CA ASP A 110 27.71 3.81 -5.28
C ASP A 110 27.01 3.85 -3.92
N LEU A 111 25.70 3.62 -3.94
CA LEU A 111 24.84 3.71 -2.77
C LEU A 111 25.13 2.62 -1.73
N GLU A 112 25.66 1.46 -2.15
CA GLU A 112 25.96 0.34 -1.25
C GLU A 112 27.12 0.71 -0.34
N ARG A 113 28.26 1.13 -0.90
CA ARG A 113 29.43 1.56 -0.12
C ARG A 113 29.12 2.77 0.75
N ALA A 114 28.35 3.72 0.23
CA ALA A 114 27.90 4.88 1.01
C ALA A 114 27.05 4.47 2.23
N SER A 115 26.17 3.49 2.06
CA SER A 115 25.33 2.99 3.15
C SER A 115 26.14 2.26 4.23
N GLU A 116 27.14 1.45 3.84
CA GLU A 116 28.00 0.73 4.77
C GLU A 116 28.82 1.69 5.64
N ILE A 117 29.39 2.73 5.03
CA ILE A 117 30.12 3.79 5.74
C ILE A 117 29.20 4.48 6.75
N ALA A 118 28.02 4.92 6.32
CA ALA A 118 27.09 5.62 7.20
C ALA A 118 26.54 4.73 8.33
N GLU A 119 26.26 3.45 8.06
CA GLU A 119 25.84 2.49 9.09
C GLU A 119 26.94 2.22 10.12
N SER A 120 28.18 2.06 9.68
CA SER A 120 29.32 1.82 10.58
C SER A 120 29.46 2.98 11.58
N ILE A 121 29.30 4.21 11.12
CA ILE A 121 29.47 5.43 11.93
C ILE A 121 28.30 5.64 12.87
N SER A 122 27.08 5.34 12.43
CA SER A 122 25.87 5.47 13.24
C SER A 122 25.84 4.46 14.40
N LYS A 123 26.30 3.22 14.17
CA LYS A 123 26.35 2.14 15.16
C LYS A 123 27.49 2.28 16.16
N ASN A 124 28.60 2.93 15.78
CA ASN A 124 29.74 3.13 16.67
C ASN A 124 29.40 4.11 17.80
N GLU A 125 29.17 3.58 19.00
CA GLU A 125 28.82 4.37 20.21
C GLU A 125 29.94 5.30 20.69
N THR A 126 31.18 5.07 20.24
CA THR A 126 32.36 5.92 20.54
C THR A 126 32.34 7.26 19.80
N ASN A 127 31.48 7.41 18.78
CA ASN A 127 31.37 8.63 18.00
C ASN A 127 30.49 9.68 18.68
N SER A 128 30.73 10.96 18.38
CA SER A 128 29.88 12.04 18.91
C SER A 128 28.44 11.86 18.45
N SER A 129 27.48 12.24 19.31
CA SER A 129 26.05 12.16 18.99
C SER A 129 25.69 12.93 17.72
N THR A 130 26.34 14.08 17.47
CA THR A 130 26.18 14.87 16.23
C THR A 130 26.62 14.10 14.99
N ALA A 131 27.80 13.45 15.01
CA ALA A 131 28.28 12.67 13.87
C ALA A 131 27.39 11.45 13.59
N ARG A 132 26.86 10.80 14.64
CA ARG A 132 25.90 9.69 14.50
C ARG A 132 24.57 10.14 13.88
N ILE A 133 24.09 11.32 14.25
CA ILE A 133 22.86 11.92 13.70
C ILE A 133 23.08 12.31 12.23
N GLU A 134 24.21 12.93 11.89
CA GLU A 134 24.53 13.28 10.50
C GLU A 134 24.67 12.04 9.60
N ALA A 135 25.34 10.99 10.07
CA ALA A 135 25.42 9.72 9.34
C ALA A 135 24.02 9.13 9.10
N ALA A 136 23.12 9.23 10.09
CA ALA A 136 21.74 8.82 9.94
C ALA A 136 20.95 9.69 8.94
N PHE A 137 21.19 11.01 8.89
CA PHE A 137 20.63 11.86 7.81
C PHE A 137 21.15 11.45 6.43
N GLY A 138 22.42 11.05 6.32
CA GLY A 138 22.99 10.45 5.11
C GLY A 138 22.24 9.17 4.68
N LEU A 139 21.96 8.26 5.61
CA LEU A 139 21.15 7.06 5.34
C LEU A 139 19.73 7.40 4.86
N PHE A 140 19.12 8.47 5.40
CA PHE A 140 17.84 8.93 4.90
C PHE A 140 17.93 9.42 3.46
N ARG A 141 18.97 10.19 3.11
CA ARG A 141 19.20 10.67 1.73
C ARG A 141 19.34 9.51 0.74
N ILE A 142 20.06 8.45 1.12
CA ILE A 142 20.16 7.23 0.30
C ILE A 142 18.78 6.58 0.15
N ALA A 143 18.02 6.43 1.25
CA ALA A 143 16.67 5.88 1.20
C ALA A 143 15.72 6.74 0.33
N TYR A 144 15.94 8.05 0.28
CA TYR A 144 15.23 9.00 -0.57
C TYR A 144 15.50 8.77 -2.06
N ILE A 145 16.76 8.60 -2.44
CA ILE A 145 17.16 8.29 -3.83
C ILE A 145 16.52 6.97 -4.29
N GLN A 146 16.50 5.96 -3.42
CA GLN A 146 15.88 4.66 -3.69
C GLN A 146 14.35 4.66 -3.59
N ASN A 147 13.73 5.78 -3.18
CA ASN A 147 12.30 5.90 -2.89
C ASN A 147 11.76 4.82 -1.90
N ASN A 148 12.58 4.41 -0.92
CA ASN A 148 12.21 3.38 0.05
C ASN A 148 11.63 4.00 1.33
N VAL A 149 10.31 4.20 1.33
CA VAL A 149 9.55 4.80 2.43
C VAL A 149 9.67 4.03 3.76
N ARG A 150 9.89 2.71 3.72
CA ARG A 150 10.04 1.90 4.95
C ARG A 150 11.36 2.19 5.66
N SER A 151 12.44 2.28 4.89
CA SER A 151 13.76 2.61 5.42
C SER A 151 13.79 4.03 5.99
N MET A 152 13.12 4.99 5.35
CA MET A 152 12.96 6.35 5.88
C MET A 152 12.37 6.37 7.29
N ASN A 153 11.30 5.61 7.53
CA ASN A 153 10.67 5.57 8.86
C ASN A 153 11.59 4.97 9.93
N LYS A 154 12.34 3.93 9.58
CA LYS A 154 13.32 3.31 10.48
C LYS A 154 14.39 4.32 10.87
N VAL A 155 14.96 5.02 9.88
CA VAL A 155 16.01 6.03 10.11
C VAL A 155 15.49 7.20 10.96
N ILE A 156 14.27 7.67 10.77
CA ILE A 156 13.66 8.69 11.64
C ILE A 156 13.52 8.18 13.08
N GLY A 157 13.10 6.92 13.26
CA GLY A 157 13.05 6.26 14.58
C GLY A 157 14.43 6.17 15.25
N ASP A 158 15.45 5.82 14.47
CA ASP A 158 16.83 5.73 14.96
C ASP A 158 17.34 7.12 15.39
N ILE A 159 17.11 8.17 14.58
CA ILE A 159 17.51 9.55 14.90
C ILE A 159 16.80 10.05 16.17
N THR A 160 15.49 9.86 16.26
CA THR A 160 14.71 10.28 17.44
C THR A 160 15.21 9.60 18.71
N SER A 161 15.53 8.30 18.65
CA SER A 161 16.10 7.56 19.79
C SER A 161 17.47 8.10 20.22
N ILE A 162 18.35 8.44 19.27
CA ILE A 162 19.68 9.02 19.55
C ILE A 162 19.54 10.41 20.18
N MET A 163 18.55 11.19 19.74
CA MET A 163 18.25 12.52 20.29
C MET A 163 17.66 12.46 21.70
N GLU A 164 16.76 11.51 21.98
CA GLU A 164 16.16 11.33 23.31
C GLU A 164 17.16 10.79 24.34
N GLY A 165 18.08 9.91 23.92
CA GLY A 165 19.15 9.40 24.79
C GLY A 165 20.22 10.43 25.16
N SER A 166 20.33 11.53 24.40
CA SER A 166 21.33 12.58 24.60
C SER A 166 20.76 13.75 25.42
N GLN A 167 20.66 13.62 26.75
CA GLN A 167 20.09 14.63 27.67
C GLN A 167 20.89 15.96 27.82
N VAL A 168 21.64 16.40 26.81
CA VAL A 168 22.24 17.75 26.80
C VAL A 168 21.37 18.67 25.93
N SER A 169 20.34 19.24 26.55
CA SER A 169 19.21 19.93 25.91
C SER A 169 19.52 21.16 25.04
N GLY A 170 20.77 21.65 24.98
CA GLY A 170 21.15 22.86 24.24
C GLY A 170 21.90 22.63 22.91
N SER A 171 22.67 21.55 22.76
CA SER A 171 23.68 21.45 21.68
C SER A 171 23.15 20.97 20.32
N ASN A 172 21.87 20.57 20.22
CA ASN A 172 21.31 19.89 19.04
C ASN A 172 20.13 20.62 18.39
N TRP A 173 19.97 21.93 18.61
CA TRP A 173 18.84 22.69 18.05
C TRP A 173 18.81 22.66 16.50
N CYS A 174 19.95 22.84 15.84
CA CYS A 174 20.08 22.72 14.38
C CYS A 174 19.63 21.33 13.89
N CYS A 175 20.12 20.26 14.52
CA CYS A 175 19.74 18.89 14.16
C CYS A 175 18.24 18.62 14.33
N ARG A 176 17.59 19.22 15.33
CA ARG A 176 16.13 19.12 15.51
C ARG A 176 15.37 19.81 14.38
N ASN A 177 15.81 20.99 13.96
CA ASN A 177 15.20 21.69 12.83
C ASN A 177 15.37 20.92 11.52
N LYS A 178 16.56 20.34 11.29
CA LYS A 178 16.78 19.42 10.16
C LYS A 178 15.81 18.25 10.25
N LEU A 179 15.74 17.55 11.38
CA LEU A 179 14.85 16.40 11.57
C LEU A 179 13.40 16.70 11.22
N LYS A 180 12.87 17.88 11.58
CA LYS A 180 11.51 18.29 11.21
C LYS A 180 11.28 18.29 9.69
N VAL A 181 12.25 18.75 8.89
CA VAL A 181 12.18 18.74 7.42
C VAL A 181 12.17 17.30 6.88
N TYR A 182 13.10 16.47 7.36
CA TYR A 182 13.19 15.05 6.99
C TYR A 182 11.90 14.28 7.33
N GLU A 183 11.36 14.52 8.51
CA GLU A 183 10.10 13.95 8.98
C GLU A 183 8.89 14.44 8.17
N ALA A 184 8.86 15.72 7.80
CA ALA A 184 7.81 16.27 6.97
C ALA A 184 7.77 15.61 5.58
N ILE A 185 8.93 15.36 4.97
CA ILE A 185 9.04 14.68 3.66
C ILE A 185 8.52 13.24 3.76
N TYR A 186 8.88 12.53 4.83
CA TYR A 186 8.31 11.20 5.10
C TYR A 186 6.78 11.25 5.32
N CYS A 187 6.28 12.28 6.02
CA CYS A 187 4.85 12.47 6.22
C CYS A 187 4.12 12.73 4.88
N LEU A 188 4.72 13.48 3.96
CA LEU A 188 4.19 13.68 2.61
C LEU A 188 4.14 12.37 1.83
N ALA A 189 5.18 11.54 1.92
CA ALA A 189 5.25 10.22 1.29
C ALA A 189 4.26 9.19 1.89
N THR A 190 3.69 9.46 3.08
CA THR A 190 2.71 8.59 3.76
C THR A 190 1.29 9.18 3.79
N ARG A 191 1.04 10.27 3.04
CA ARG A 191 -0.23 11.03 2.97
C ARG A 191 -0.62 11.82 4.23
N ASN A 192 0.26 11.96 5.21
CA ASN A 192 -0.01 12.75 6.41
C ASN A 192 0.33 14.23 6.19
N PHE A 193 -0.51 14.93 5.43
CA PHE A 193 -0.31 16.34 5.11
C PHE A 193 -0.44 17.27 6.33
N ALA A 194 -1.23 16.88 7.35
CA ALA A 194 -1.45 17.71 8.52
C ALA A 194 -0.19 17.85 9.38
N ARG A 195 0.47 16.71 9.67
CA ARG A 195 1.76 16.72 10.38
C ARG A 195 2.85 17.35 9.55
N ALA A 196 2.88 17.11 8.23
CA ALA A 196 3.82 17.75 7.33
C ALA A 196 3.69 19.29 7.35
N ALA A 197 2.47 19.82 7.28
CA ALA A 197 2.20 21.26 7.28
C ALA A 197 2.71 21.94 8.56
N SER A 198 2.42 21.37 9.74
CA SER A 198 2.90 21.93 11.01
C SER A 198 4.43 21.92 11.11
N LEU A 199 5.07 20.83 10.68
CA LEU A 199 6.52 20.71 10.74
C LEU A 199 7.21 21.67 9.76
N LEU A 200 6.69 21.82 8.54
CA LEU A 200 7.28 22.70 7.53
C LEU A 200 7.09 24.18 7.89
N LEU A 201 5.92 24.57 8.40
CA LEU A 201 5.68 25.95 8.85
C LEU A 201 6.64 26.36 9.97
N ASP A 202 6.91 25.46 10.92
CA ASP A 202 7.91 25.67 11.96
C ASP A 202 9.34 25.82 11.41
N CYS A 203 9.65 25.16 10.29
CA CYS A 203 11.00 25.10 9.71
C CYS A 203 11.35 26.30 8.83
N ILE A 204 10.38 27.00 8.25
CA ILE A 204 10.65 28.10 7.30
C ILE A 204 11.58 29.19 7.87
N PRO A 205 11.38 29.70 9.10
CA PRO A 205 12.24 30.76 9.63
C PRO A 205 13.68 30.31 9.91
N THR A 206 13.92 29.01 10.07
CA THR A 206 15.19 28.43 10.54
C THR A 206 15.71 27.35 9.59
N PHE A 207 15.41 27.49 8.30
CA PHE A 207 15.70 26.47 7.30
C PHE A 207 17.21 26.37 7.00
N GLU A 208 17.76 25.18 7.25
CA GLU A 208 19.19 24.87 7.08
C GLU A 208 19.43 23.53 6.33
N SER A 209 18.38 22.91 5.77
CA SER A 209 18.43 21.55 5.19
C SER A 209 18.63 21.54 3.67
N TYR A 210 19.57 22.35 3.17
CA TYR A 210 19.89 22.43 1.73
C TYR A 210 20.42 21.11 1.16
N GLU A 211 20.94 20.23 2.03
CA GLU A 211 21.40 18.87 1.73
C GLU A 211 20.32 17.97 1.10
N LEU A 212 19.04 18.30 1.25
CA LEU A 212 17.93 17.47 0.79
C LEU A 212 17.01 18.19 -0.20
N LEU A 213 16.63 19.44 0.08
CA LEU A 213 15.76 20.23 -0.79
C LEU A 213 16.25 21.68 -0.84
N PRO A 214 16.13 22.36 -1.99
CA PRO A 214 16.30 23.80 -2.06
C PRO A 214 15.14 24.49 -1.33
N PHE A 215 15.41 25.70 -0.79
CA PHE A 215 14.41 26.46 -0.02
C PHE A 215 13.11 26.71 -0.80
N LYS A 216 13.20 26.95 -2.12
CA LYS A 216 12.06 27.07 -3.01
C LYS A 216 11.07 25.91 -2.88
N GLU A 217 11.56 24.68 -2.94
CA GLU A 217 10.70 23.49 -2.88
C GLU A 217 10.07 23.29 -1.51
N VAL A 218 10.76 23.69 -0.45
CA VAL A 218 10.20 23.65 0.91
C VAL A 218 9.00 24.57 1.01
N VAL A 219 9.08 25.76 0.43
CA VAL A 219 7.96 26.72 0.36
C VAL A 219 6.81 26.11 -0.45
N GLU A 220 7.09 25.53 -1.62
CA GLU A 220 6.08 24.84 -2.45
C GLU A 220 5.37 23.71 -1.68
N LEU A 221 6.12 22.81 -1.04
CA LEU A 221 5.56 21.72 -0.23
C LEU A 221 4.79 22.22 0.99
N THR A 222 5.23 23.32 1.60
CA THR A 222 4.49 23.96 2.70
C THR A 222 3.16 24.49 2.20
N THR A 223 3.11 25.13 1.03
CA THR A 223 1.84 25.61 0.46
C THR A 223 0.90 24.46 0.16
N LEU A 224 1.39 23.40 -0.47
CA LEU A 224 0.58 22.24 -0.83
C LEU A 224 -0.01 21.54 0.41
N SER A 225 0.83 21.30 1.43
CA SER A 225 0.42 20.64 2.68
C SER A 225 -0.46 21.53 3.55
N GLY A 226 -0.16 22.82 3.60
CA GLY A 226 -0.91 23.83 4.35
C GLY A 226 -2.32 24.01 3.79
N ILE A 227 -2.47 24.20 2.48
CA ILE A 227 -3.78 24.43 1.86
C ILE A 227 -4.74 23.27 2.08
N ILE A 228 -4.27 22.02 2.09
CA ILE A 228 -5.15 20.88 2.42
C ILE A 228 -5.52 20.88 3.90
N SER A 229 -4.53 21.00 4.77
CA SER A 229 -4.68 20.60 6.18
C SER A 229 -5.26 21.69 7.07
N LEU A 230 -4.89 22.94 6.83
CA LEU A 230 -5.22 24.06 7.71
C LEU A 230 -6.61 24.60 7.42
N SER A 231 -7.28 25.09 8.46
CA SER A 231 -8.53 25.85 8.34
C SER A 231 -8.29 27.23 7.72
N ARG A 232 -9.35 27.90 7.23
CA ARG A 232 -9.22 29.22 6.59
C ARG A 232 -8.61 30.28 7.52
N SER A 233 -8.94 30.26 8.81
CA SER A 233 -8.37 31.17 9.80
C SER A 233 -6.89 30.90 10.08
N GLU A 234 -6.51 29.63 10.14
CA GLU A 234 -5.10 29.25 10.31
C GLU A 234 -4.28 29.59 9.06
N LEU A 235 -4.83 29.38 7.86
CA LEU A 235 -4.21 29.78 6.61
C LEU A 235 -3.96 31.29 6.59
N ASP A 236 -4.95 32.10 6.98
CA ASP A 236 -4.77 33.54 7.08
C ASP A 236 -3.64 33.92 8.05
N SER A 237 -3.66 33.32 9.24
CA SER A 237 -2.62 33.57 10.25
C SER A 237 -1.22 33.12 9.81
N GLN A 238 -1.10 32.04 9.04
CA GLN A 238 0.20 31.45 8.69
C GLN A 238 0.74 31.92 7.36
N PHE A 239 -0.11 32.32 6.40
CA PHE A 239 0.32 32.75 5.06
C PHE A 239 0.27 34.27 4.88
N ASN A 240 -0.73 34.97 5.43
CA ASN A 240 -0.83 36.42 5.29
C ASN A 240 -0.09 37.17 6.40
N ASN A 241 -0.10 36.66 7.65
CA ASN A 241 0.58 37.34 8.76
C ASN A 241 2.06 36.94 8.90
N ASN A 242 2.49 35.81 8.32
CA ASN A 242 3.90 35.42 8.31
C ASN A 242 4.63 36.06 7.13
N GLY A 243 5.31 37.18 7.41
CA GLY A 243 6.03 37.94 6.39
C GLY A 243 7.08 37.15 5.61
N LEU A 244 7.71 36.13 6.22
CA LEU A 244 8.76 35.33 5.56
C LEU A 244 8.19 34.40 4.49
N LEU A 245 7.12 33.66 4.81
CA LEU A 245 6.47 32.77 3.85
C LEU A 245 5.84 33.59 2.71
N GLN A 246 5.20 34.73 3.04
CA GLN A 246 4.64 35.61 2.03
C GLN A 246 5.71 36.15 1.08
N GLN A 247 6.83 36.64 1.62
CA GLN A 247 7.95 37.12 0.80
C GLN A 247 8.53 36.01 -0.08
N ALA A 248 8.74 34.81 0.48
CA ALA A 248 9.25 33.67 -0.28
C ALA A 248 8.29 33.27 -1.42
N LEU A 249 6.98 33.33 -1.20
CA LEU A 249 5.99 33.05 -2.24
C LEU A 249 6.00 34.09 -3.37
N ILE A 250 6.26 35.35 -3.04
CA ILE A 250 6.37 36.42 -4.03
C ILE A 250 7.62 36.24 -4.90
N THR A 251 8.75 35.90 -4.28
CA THR A 251 10.05 35.84 -4.97
C THR A 251 10.26 34.52 -5.71
N GLU A 252 9.96 33.38 -5.09
CA GLU A 252 10.38 32.06 -5.58
C GLU A 252 9.29 31.31 -6.37
N SER A 253 8.00 31.60 -6.12
CA SER A 253 6.89 30.72 -6.54
C SER A 253 5.56 31.43 -6.76
N SER A 254 5.50 32.31 -7.79
CA SER A 254 4.28 33.08 -8.12
C SER A 254 3.04 32.21 -8.41
N ARG A 255 3.19 31.06 -9.08
CA ARG A 255 2.05 30.20 -9.42
C ARG A 255 1.41 29.52 -8.20
N TYR A 256 2.23 29.07 -7.24
CA TYR A 256 1.71 28.51 -5.97
C TYR A 256 1.03 29.58 -5.13
N ARG A 257 1.48 30.83 -5.22
CA ARG A 257 0.81 31.99 -4.62
C ARG A 257 -0.57 32.22 -5.26
N GLU A 258 -0.66 32.24 -6.58
CA GLU A 258 -1.94 32.37 -7.30
C GLU A 258 -2.90 31.23 -6.95
N PHE A 259 -2.39 29.99 -6.84
CA PHE A 259 -3.16 28.85 -6.38
C PHE A 259 -3.72 29.06 -4.95
N PHE A 260 -2.91 29.54 -4.02
CA PHE A 260 -3.36 29.87 -2.67
C PHE A 260 -4.45 30.96 -2.65
N TYR A 261 -4.19 32.10 -3.31
CA TYR A 261 -5.12 33.23 -3.30
C TYR A 261 -6.42 32.92 -4.05
N SER A 262 -6.38 32.13 -5.13
CA SER A 262 -7.60 31.72 -5.84
C SER A 262 -8.60 31.00 -4.93
N LEU A 263 -8.12 30.14 -4.01
CA LEU A 263 -8.98 29.50 -3.01
C LEU A 263 -9.37 30.45 -1.87
N TYR A 264 -8.43 31.27 -1.39
CA TYR A 264 -8.65 32.18 -0.26
C TYR A 264 -9.64 33.30 -0.60
N ASP A 265 -9.50 33.91 -1.77
CA ASP A 265 -10.36 34.98 -2.30
C ASP A 265 -11.67 34.45 -2.92
N CYS A 266 -11.83 33.12 -2.99
CA CYS A 266 -13.00 32.43 -3.53
C CYS A 266 -13.19 32.59 -5.06
N HIS A 267 -12.11 32.76 -5.82
CA HIS A 267 -12.10 32.72 -7.29
C HIS A 267 -12.00 31.27 -7.78
N TYR A 268 -13.13 30.56 -7.79
CA TYR A 268 -13.16 29.11 -8.00
C TYR A 268 -12.81 28.65 -9.42
N LYS A 269 -13.09 29.47 -10.44
CA LYS A 269 -12.70 29.20 -11.82
C LYS A 269 -11.19 29.13 -11.97
N ASP A 270 -10.49 30.18 -11.54
CA ASP A 270 -9.03 30.27 -11.59
C ASP A 270 -8.39 29.18 -10.70
N PHE A 271 -9.04 28.83 -9.59
CA PHE A 271 -8.62 27.73 -8.75
C PHE A 271 -8.63 26.38 -9.48
N PHE A 272 -9.60 26.09 -10.35
CA PHE A 272 -9.62 24.84 -11.13
C PHE A 272 -8.53 24.80 -12.20
N GLU A 273 -8.24 25.94 -12.84
CA GLU A 273 -7.14 26.07 -13.79
C GLU A 273 -5.78 25.85 -13.09
N ASN A 274 -5.58 26.48 -11.93
CA ASN A 274 -4.37 26.30 -11.12
C ASN A 274 -4.27 24.88 -10.53
N LEU A 275 -5.39 24.27 -10.12
CA LEU A 275 -5.41 22.91 -9.61
C LEU A 275 -5.00 21.88 -10.68
N ALA A 276 -5.40 22.10 -11.94
CA ALA A 276 -4.97 21.26 -13.06
C ALA A 276 -3.45 21.35 -13.28
N TRP A 277 -2.88 22.54 -13.17
CA TRP A 277 -1.42 22.73 -13.22
C TRP A 277 -0.70 22.08 -12.03
N VAL A 278 -1.21 22.23 -10.80
CA VAL A 278 -0.65 21.55 -9.61
C VAL A 278 -0.71 20.03 -9.79
N GLU A 279 -1.76 19.49 -10.39
CA GLU A 279 -1.85 18.07 -10.70
C GLU A 279 -0.69 17.60 -11.61
N THR A 280 -0.33 18.37 -12.64
CA THR A 280 0.79 18.03 -13.53
C THR A 280 2.13 18.07 -12.80
N GLU A 281 2.35 19.07 -11.94
CA GLU A 281 3.58 19.17 -11.14
C GLU A 281 3.69 18.03 -10.11
N MET A 282 2.60 17.71 -9.42
CA MET A 282 2.58 16.60 -8.44
C MET A 282 2.78 15.24 -9.12
N ARG A 283 2.29 15.06 -10.35
CA ARG A 283 2.53 13.85 -11.14
C ARG A 283 4.00 13.70 -11.51
N ALA A 284 4.69 14.81 -11.75
CA ALA A 284 6.11 14.84 -12.10
C ALA A 284 7.05 14.66 -10.91
N ASN A 285 6.55 14.78 -9.67
CA ASN A 285 7.36 14.65 -8.46
C ASN A 285 7.38 13.20 -7.93
N PRO A 286 8.56 12.57 -7.71
CA PRO A 286 8.66 11.18 -7.25
C PRO A 286 7.85 10.85 -5.99
N LEU A 287 7.83 11.75 -5.02
CA LEU A 287 7.17 11.53 -3.73
C LEU A 287 5.64 11.62 -3.85
N LEU A 288 5.18 12.63 -4.59
CA LEU A 288 3.77 13.00 -4.66
C LEU A 288 3.03 12.24 -5.76
N HIS A 289 3.75 11.60 -6.70
CA HIS A 289 3.17 10.85 -7.80
C HIS A 289 2.21 9.74 -7.36
N SER A 290 2.50 9.05 -6.27
CA SER A 290 1.59 8.00 -5.78
C SER A 290 0.31 8.57 -5.13
N HIS A 291 0.25 9.88 -4.91
CA HIS A 291 -0.76 10.55 -4.07
C HIS A 291 -1.47 11.75 -4.74
N TYR A 292 -1.10 12.15 -5.96
CA TYR A 292 -1.72 13.31 -6.65
C TYR A 292 -3.25 13.17 -6.78
N ARG A 293 -3.78 11.97 -7.09
CA ARG A 293 -5.22 11.73 -7.20
C ARG A 293 -5.97 11.99 -5.89
N TYR A 294 -5.33 11.65 -4.77
CA TYR A 294 -5.89 11.92 -3.45
C TYR A 294 -5.90 13.43 -3.19
N TYR A 295 -4.79 14.11 -3.47
CA TYR A 295 -4.65 15.55 -3.31
C TYR A 295 -5.75 16.31 -4.07
N VAL A 296 -5.89 16.06 -5.37
CA VAL A 296 -6.90 16.71 -6.22
C VAL A 296 -8.31 16.47 -5.71
N ARG A 297 -8.62 15.24 -5.30
CA ARG A 297 -9.94 14.89 -4.76
C ARG A 297 -10.27 15.65 -3.47
N GLU A 298 -9.33 15.74 -2.53
CA GLU A 298 -9.56 16.48 -1.28
C GLU A 298 -9.62 18.00 -1.53
N MET A 299 -8.84 18.51 -2.48
CA MET A 299 -8.89 19.93 -2.86
C MET A 299 -10.22 20.33 -3.49
N ARG A 300 -10.77 19.51 -4.40
CA ARG A 300 -12.12 19.71 -4.93
C ARG A 300 -13.17 19.70 -3.84
N LEU A 301 -13.08 18.72 -2.93
CA LEU A 301 -13.98 18.64 -1.77
C LEU A 301 -13.91 19.91 -0.92
N LYS A 302 -12.71 20.44 -0.66
CA LYS A 302 -12.51 21.64 0.15
C LYS A 302 -13.12 22.87 -0.51
N ALA A 303 -12.92 23.05 -1.81
CA ALA A 303 -13.52 24.15 -2.57
C ALA A 303 -15.05 24.06 -2.60
N TYR A 304 -15.61 22.87 -2.85
CA TYR A 304 -17.06 22.66 -2.81
C TYR A 304 -17.64 22.90 -1.41
N SER A 305 -16.96 22.41 -0.36
CA SER A 305 -17.39 22.64 1.01
C SER A 305 -17.37 24.13 1.38
N GLN A 306 -16.34 24.87 0.95
CA GLN A 306 -16.21 26.31 1.22
C GLN A 306 -17.34 27.11 0.57
N LEU A 307 -17.67 26.83 -0.70
CA LEU A 307 -18.79 27.50 -1.36
C LEU A 307 -20.13 27.14 -0.69
N LEU A 308 -20.39 25.85 -0.45
CA LEU A 308 -21.65 25.38 0.12
C LEU A 308 -21.86 25.85 1.56
N GLN A 309 -20.80 26.10 2.34
CA GLN A 309 -20.92 26.63 3.70
C GLN A 309 -21.55 28.03 3.74
N ALA A 310 -21.38 28.83 2.69
CA ALA A 310 -21.98 30.17 2.60
C ALA A 310 -23.47 30.16 2.24
N TYR A 311 -23.99 29.06 1.67
CA TYR A 311 -25.34 28.99 1.12
C TYR A 311 -26.17 27.86 1.75
N ARG A 312 -27.39 28.21 2.17
CA ARG A 312 -28.40 27.22 2.55
C ARG A 312 -28.90 26.40 1.35
N THR A 313 -29.10 27.09 0.23
CA THR A 313 -29.54 26.50 -1.05
C THR A 313 -28.85 27.22 -2.19
N ILE A 314 -28.34 26.48 -3.17
CA ILE A 314 -27.69 27.04 -4.36
C ILE A 314 -28.19 26.32 -5.62
N ASN A 315 -28.44 27.07 -6.69
CA ASN A 315 -28.75 26.50 -8.00
C ASN A 315 -27.53 25.78 -8.56
N LEU A 316 -27.74 24.61 -9.17
CA LEU A 316 -26.68 23.83 -9.82
C LEU A 316 -26.01 24.63 -10.95
N SER A 317 -26.81 25.35 -11.74
CA SER A 317 -26.34 26.24 -12.82
C SER A 317 -25.41 27.35 -12.33
N ARG A 318 -25.74 27.96 -11.19
CA ARG A 318 -24.89 28.98 -10.57
C ARG A 318 -23.59 28.38 -10.08
N MET A 319 -23.64 27.25 -9.38
CA MET A 319 -22.43 26.56 -8.91
C MET A 319 -21.53 26.19 -10.10
N ALA A 320 -22.10 25.67 -11.19
CA ALA A 320 -21.37 25.36 -12.41
C ALA A 320 -20.68 26.59 -13.02
N MET A 321 -21.38 27.75 -13.04
CA MET A 321 -20.83 29.02 -13.51
C MET A 321 -19.65 29.53 -12.67
N GLU A 322 -19.75 29.46 -11.34
CA GLU A 322 -18.68 29.92 -10.42
C GLU A 322 -17.39 29.09 -10.57
N PHE A 323 -17.54 27.77 -10.81
CA PHE A 323 -16.42 26.86 -11.06
C PHE A 323 -15.97 26.80 -12.52
N GLY A 324 -16.71 27.42 -13.46
CA GLY A 324 -16.41 27.41 -14.89
C GLY A 324 -16.57 26.04 -15.56
N VAL A 325 -17.46 25.18 -15.05
CA VAL A 325 -17.68 23.80 -15.55
C VAL A 325 -19.14 23.57 -15.92
N THR A 326 -19.46 22.39 -16.48
CA THR A 326 -20.83 22.03 -16.83
C THR A 326 -21.65 21.59 -15.61
N GLU A 327 -22.97 21.77 -15.68
CA GLU A 327 -23.90 21.34 -14.63
C GLU A 327 -23.83 19.83 -14.38
N GLU A 328 -23.72 19.03 -15.45
CA GLU A 328 -23.58 17.57 -15.38
C GLU A 328 -22.31 17.16 -14.63
N PHE A 329 -21.21 17.89 -14.81
CA PHE A 329 -19.95 17.61 -14.13
C PHE A 329 -20.06 17.84 -12.61
N ILE A 330 -20.63 18.97 -12.20
CA ILE A 330 -20.87 19.28 -10.78
C ILE A 330 -21.84 18.27 -10.16
N GLU A 331 -22.92 17.91 -10.87
CA GLU A 331 -23.88 16.91 -10.40
C GLU A 331 -23.17 15.59 -10.06
N GLN A 332 -22.38 15.07 -11.00
CA GLN A 332 -21.66 13.80 -10.82
C GLN A 332 -20.62 13.87 -9.70
N GLU A 333 -19.84 14.95 -9.61
CA GLU A 333 -18.82 15.08 -8.57
C GLU A 333 -19.41 15.23 -7.18
N VAL A 334 -20.38 16.14 -7.02
CA VAL A 334 -21.04 16.36 -5.74
C VAL A 334 -21.80 15.10 -5.31
N ALA A 335 -22.46 14.39 -6.22
CA ALA A 335 -23.11 13.11 -5.93
C ALA A 335 -22.13 12.06 -5.40
N ARG A 336 -20.93 11.93 -5.99
CA ARG A 336 -19.88 11.02 -5.49
C ARG A 336 -19.42 11.39 -4.07
N PHE A 337 -19.29 12.69 -3.78
CA PHE A 337 -18.89 13.16 -2.45
C PHE A 337 -19.98 12.94 -1.39
N ILE A 338 -21.24 13.16 -1.74
CA ILE A 338 -22.40 12.83 -0.88
C ILE A 338 -22.45 11.32 -0.61
N ALA A 339 -22.33 10.48 -1.65
CA ALA A 339 -22.35 9.03 -1.51
C ALA A 339 -21.19 8.52 -0.61
N SER A 340 -20.02 9.16 -0.70
CA SER A 340 -18.88 8.86 0.18
C SER A 340 -19.04 9.37 1.62
N GLY A 341 -20.08 10.18 1.89
CA GLY A 341 -20.35 10.77 3.19
C GLY A 341 -19.37 11.87 3.61
N LYS A 342 -18.59 12.42 2.67
CA LYS A 342 -17.63 13.51 2.94
C LYS A 342 -18.26 14.90 2.86
N LEU A 343 -19.35 15.03 2.13
CA LEU A 343 -20.05 16.30 1.91
C LEU A 343 -21.52 16.16 2.31
N TYR A 344 -21.98 17.06 3.18
CA TYR A 344 -23.31 16.99 3.80
C TYR A 344 -24.31 17.90 3.08
N CYS A 345 -24.64 17.56 1.85
CA CYS A 345 -25.71 18.21 1.08
C CYS A 345 -26.62 17.16 0.42
N LYS A 346 -27.76 17.63 -0.10
CA LYS A 346 -28.70 16.86 -0.90
C LYS A 346 -28.90 17.58 -2.23
N ILE A 347 -28.90 16.82 -3.32
CA ILE A 347 -29.16 17.34 -4.66
C ILE A 347 -30.63 17.05 -4.98
N ASP A 348 -31.40 18.10 -5.28
CA ASP A 348 -32.71 18.02 -5.89
C ASP A 348 -32.57 18.27 -7.39
N LYS A 349 -32.57 17.17 -8.16
CA LYS A 349 -32.40 17.22 -9.62
C LYS A 349 -33.58 17.86 -10.33
N VAL A 350 -34.80 17.71 -9.81
CA VAL A 350 -36.01 18.26 -10.45
C VAL A 350 -36.02 19.78 -10.31
N ALA A 351 -35.64 20.28 -9.14
CA ALA A 351 -35.53 21.71 -8.89
C ALA A 351 -34.20 22.32 -9.39
N GLY A 352 -33.21 21.50 -9.77
CA GLY A 352 -31.87 21.97 -10.14
C GLY A 352 -31.12 22.62 -8.96
N MET A 353 -31.36 22.15 -7.74
CA MET A 353 -30.95 22.80 -6.49
C MET A 353 -30.12 21.89 -5.60
N ILE A 354 -29.11 22.46 -4.94
CA ILE A 354 -28.33 21.80 -3.91
C ILE A 354 -28.73 22.39 -2.56
N VAL A 355 -29.20 21.55 -1.65
CA VAL A 355 -29.64 21.91 -0.29
C VAL A 355 -28.60 21.41 0.71
N THR A 356 -28.04 22.29 1.52
CA THR A 356 -27.07 21.89 2.55
C THR A 356 -27.79 21.31 3.78
N VAL A 357 -27.32 20.16 4.28
CA VAL A 357 -27.99 19.43 5.37
C VAL A 357 -27.89 20.18 6.70
N SER A 358 -26.88 21.04 6.87
CA SER A 358 -26.82 21.98 8.01
C SER A 358 -28.05 22.88 8.14
N ALA A 359 -28.83 23.05 7.06
CA ALA A 359 -30.04 23.83 7.07
C ALA A 359 -31.33 23.03 7.31
N SER A 360 -31.27 21.69 7.26
CA SER A 360 -32.45 20.82 7.36
C SER A 360 -32.95 20.62 8.81
N GLY A 361 -32.22 21.14 9.81
CA GLY A 361 -32.61 21.14 11.23
C GLY A 361 -32.41 22.46 11.97
N CYS A 362 -31.90 23.51 11.30
CA CYS A 362 -31.68 24.82 11.92
C CYS A 362 -32.91 25.72 11.71
N ASN A 363 -33.63 25.98 12.81
CA ASN A 363 -34.67 27.00 12.86
C ASN A 363 -34.04 28.39 12.62
N ARG A 364 -34.76 29.26 11.89
CA ARG A 364 -34.30 30.59 11.49
C ARG A 364 -33.95 31.47 12.70
N GLY A 365 -32.82 32.18 12.64
CA GLY A 365 -32.58 33.40 13.43
C GLY A 365 -31.49 33.36 14.50
N GLN A 366 -30.84 32.21 14.73
CA GLN A 366 -29.67 32.13 15.62
C GLN A 366 -28.45 31.64 14.83
N ALA A 367 -27.28 32.18 15.19
CA ALA A 367 -25.96 31.85 14.66
C ALA A 367 -25.77 30.33 14.53
N PRO A 368 -24.88 29.81 13.65
CA PRO A 368 -24.78 28.38 13.35
C PRO A 368 -24.56 27.59 14.64
N ASP A 369 -25.66 27.02 15.15
CA ASP A 369 -25.76 26.62 16.55
C ASP A 369 -25.22 25.21 16.72
N ALA A 370 -24.51 24.98 17.83
CA ALA A 370 -23.85 23.73 18.23
C ALA A 370 -24.78 22.48 18.32
N SER A 371 -26.03 22.56 17.87
CA SER A 371 -27.00 21.47 17.78
C SER A 371 -26.90 20.68 16.47
N CYS A 372 -26.59 21.34 15.34
CA CYS A 372 -26.39 20.66 14.05
C CYS A 372 -25.07 19.88 14.04
N ASP A 373 -24.02 20.47 14.63
CA ASP A 373 -22.76 19.79 14.89
C ASP A 373 -22.94 18.59 15.82
N ARG A 374 -23.87 18.64 16.78
CA ARG A 374 -24.21 17.49 17.64
C ARG A 374 -24.78 16.31 16.84
N GLY A 375 -25.65 16.56 15.86
CA GLY A 375 -26.19 15.50 15.00
C GLY A 375 -25.12 14.83 14.13
N LEU A 376 -24.24 15.64 13.54
CA LEU A 376 -23.10 15.18 12.75
C LEU A 376 -22.08 14.41 13.61
N THR A 377 -21.75 14.96 14.78
CA THR A 377 -20.83 14.37 15.75
C THR A 377 -21.38 13.06 16.28
N TYR A 378 -22.69 12.99 16.56
CA TYR A 378 -23.38 11.78 16.98
C TYR A 378 -23.34 10.69 15.89
N GLN A 379 -23.64 11.03 14.63
CA GLN A 379 -23.51 10.08 13.52
C GLN A 379 -22.07 9.59 13.34
N ASN A 380 -21.08 10.49 13.44
CA ASN A 380 -19.67 10.13 13.37
C ASN A 380 -19.24 9.26 14.56
N MET A 381 -19.74 9.55 15.76
CA MET A 381 -19.52 8.75 16.97
C MET A 381 -20.12 7.36 16.83
N ILE A 382 -21.35 7.22 16.29
CA ILE A 382 -21.94 5.91 15.98
C ILE A 382 -21.10 5.18 14.94
N LYS A 383 -20.78 5.80 13.80
CA LYS A 383 -20.00 5.13 12.74
C LYS A 383 -18.63 4.65 13.23
N ARG A 384 -17.90 5.49 13.97
CA ARG A 384 -16.61 5.13 14.56
C ARG A 384 -16.79 4.10 15.67
N GLY A 385 -17.83 4.24 16.48
CA GLY A 385 -18.21 3.31 17.54
C GLY A 385 -18.52 1.92 17.00
N ASP A 386 -19.33 1.81 15.94
CA ASP A 386 -19.67 0.55 15.27
C ASP A 386 -18.43 -0.09 14.64
N ALA A 387 -17.56 0.70 14.00
CA ALA A 387 -16.31 0.19 13.46
C ALA A 387 -15.40 -0.35 14.57
N LEU A 388 -15.27 0.38 15.68
CA LEU A 388 -14.49 -0.03 16.84
C LEU A 388 -15.10 -1.23 17.56
N LEU A 389 -16.42 -1.29 17.74
CA LEU A 389 -17.13 -2.42 18.31
C LEU A 389 -17.05 -3.63 17.42
N LYS A 390 -17.10 -3.47 16.09
CA LYS A 390 -16.89 -4.57 15.14
C LYS A 390 -15.45 -5.07 15.24
N PHE A 391 -14.47 -4.17 15.33
CA PHE A 391 -13.07 -4.53 15.52
C PHE A 391 -12.83 -5.22 16.87
N GLN A 392 -13.37 -4.67 17.96
CA GLN A 392 -13.34 -5.28 19.29
C GLN A 392 -14.07 -6.61 19.30
N ARG A 393 -15.20 -6.77 18.63
CA ARG A 393 -15.91 -8.04 18.53
C ARG A 393 -15.10 -9.06 17.73
N ILE A 394 -14.40 -8.64 16.69
CA ILE A 394 -13.49 -9.51 15.92
C ILE A 394 -12.27 -9.90 16.78
N MET A 395 -11.68 -8.95 17.52
CA MET A 395 -10.58 -9.21 18.45
C MET A 395 -11.02 -10.07 19.64
N ALA A 396 -12.16 -9.78 20.25
CA ALA A 396 -12.75 -10.52 21.36
C ALA A 396 -13.19 -11.89 20.90
N HIS A 397 -13.74 -12.04 19.69
CA HIS A 397 -13.96 -13.35 19.10
C HIS A 397 -12.64 -14.08 18.94
N ARG A 398 -11.58 -13.46 18.39
CA ARG A 398 -10.23 -14.06 18.32
C ARG A 398 -9.63 -14.40 19.70
N LEU A 399 -9.88 -13.59 20.72
CA LEU A 399 -9.37 -13.77 22.09
C LEU A 399 -10.21 -14.76 22.92
N LEU A 400 -11.52 -14.86 22.67
CA LEU A 400 -12.42 -15.80 23.34
C LEU A 400 -12.43 -17.15 22.63
N THR A 401 -12.11 -17.21 21.34
CA THR A 401 -11.75 -18.46 20.64
C THR A 401 -10.30 -18.88 20.89
N ARG A 402 -9.47 -18.05 21.55
CA ARG A 402 -8.24 -18.55 22.20
C ARG A 402 -8.66 -19.39 23.41
N TYR A 403 -8.82 -20.69 23.19
CA TYR A 403 -8.63 -21.66 24.26
C TYR A 403 -7.26 -21.41 24.93
N PRO A 404 -7.16 -21.48 26.27
CA PRO A 404 -5.86 -21.38 26.92
C PRO A 404 -4.99 -22.56 26.45
N ARG A 405 -3.84 -22.26 25.84
CA ARG A 405 -2.80 -23.26 25.56
C ARG A 405 -2.23 -23.71 26.90
N SER A 406 -2.57 -24.91 27.35
CA SER A 406 -1.58 -25.68 28.10
C SER A 406 -0.56 -26.16 27.07
N VAL A 407 0.63 -25.59 27.10
CA VAL A 407 1.80 -26.25 26.49
C VAL A 407 2.06 -27.48 27.35
N SER A 408 1.39 -28.59 27.03
CA SER A 408 1.76 -29.88 27.61
C SER A 408 2.95 -30.40 26.82
N SER A 409 4.14 -30.24 27.38
CA SER A 409 5.28 -31.08 27.05
C SER A 409 4.94 -32.52 27.46
N GLY A 410 4.34 -33.26 26.54
CA GLY A 410 3.93 -34.64 26.76
C GLY A 410 3.47 -35.26 25.47
N THR A 411 4.25 -36.22 24.98
CA THR A 411 3.93 -37.12 23.86
C THR A 411 2.70 -37.96 24.19
N LYS A 412 1.52 -37.43 23.90
CA LYS A 412 0.30 -38.22 23.70
C LYS A 412 -0.12 -38.03 22.25
N GLU A 413 -0.19 -39.13 21.50
CA GLU A 413 -0.76 -39.14 20.15
C GLU A 413 -2.17 -38.54 20.19
N LEU A 414 -2.36 -37.47 19.44
CA LEU A 414 -3.62 -36.76 19.38
C LEU A 414 -4.56 -37.52 18.44
N LYS A 415 -5.57 -38.20 18.99
CA LYS A 415 -6.55 -38.94 18.19
C LYS A 415 -7.37 -37.96 17.35
N GLN A 416 -7.37 -38.13 16.02
CA GLN A 416 -8.23 -37.39 15.11
C GLN A 416 -9.68 -37.90 15.23
N TYR A 417 -10.66 -37.01 15.00
CA TYR A 417 -12.08 -37.40 15.00
C TYR A 417 -12.51 -38.08 13.71
N PHE A 418 -11.76 -37.87 12.63
CA PHE A 418 -12.06 -38.40 11.31
C PHE A 418 -11.01 -39.44 10.96
N ASN A 419 -11.42 -40.53 10.32
CA ASN A 419 -10.56 -41.54 9.70
C ASN A 419 -9.95 -40.99 8.40
N TYR A 420 -10.71 -40.16 7.68
CA TYR A 420 -10.32 -39.61 6.38
C TYR A 420 -10.60 -38.12 6.25
N LEU A 421 -9.66 -37.39 5.65
CA LEU A 421 -9.83 -36.02 5.19
C LEU A 421 -9.95 -36.02 3.67
N LEU A 422 -11.09 -35.55 3.15
CA LEU A 422 -11.36 -35.43 1.72
C LEU A 422 -10.97 -34.03 1.26
N VAL A 423 -9.74 -33.89 0.76
CA VAL A 423 -9.15 -32.61 0.34
C VAL A 423 -9.61 -32.27 -1.07
N LEU A 424 -10.20 -31.10 -1.28
CA LEU A 424 -10.87 -30.71 -2.52
C LEU A 424 -10.60 -29.25 -2.88
N ASP A 425 -10.46 -28.97 -4.18
CA ASP A 425 -10.21 -27.63 -4.73
C ASP A 425 -10.79 -27.54 -6.15
N PHE A 426 -11.77 -26.68 -6.41
CA PHE A 426 -12.39 -26.57 -7.73
C PHE A 426 -11.74 -25.48 -8.57
N GLU A 427 -11.58 -25.76 -9.86
CA GLU A 427 -11.36 -24.71 -10.85
C GLU A 427 -12.63 -24.45 -11.65
N SER A 428 -12.86 -23.20 -12.02
CA SER A 428 -14.08 -22.78 -12.71
C SER A 428 -13.82 -21.79 -13.85
N THR A 429 -14.82 -21.62 -14.71
CA THR A 429 -14.77 -20.64 -15.79
C THR A 429 -14.53 -19.24 -15.23
N CYS A 430 -13.69 -18.44 -15.88
CA CYS A 430 -13.41 -17.08 -15.44
C CYS A 430 -13.05 -16.16 -16.62
N LYS A 431 -13.14 -14.84 -16.40
CA LYS A 431 -12.81 -13.80 -17.38
C LYS A 431 -12.01 -12.69 -16.70
N ARG A 432 -11.12 -12.03 -17.45
CA ARG A 432 -10.28 -10.95 -16.92
C ARG A 432 -11.14 -9.70 -16.69
N TYR A 433 -11.06 -9.12 -15.48
CA TYR A 433 -11.72 -7.87 -15.06
C TYR A 433 -13.25 -7.89 -14.97
N GLU A 434 -13.91 -9.02 -15.23
CA GLU A 434 -15.36 -9.19 -15.20
C GLU A 434 -15.72 -10.50 -14.50
N GLN A 435 -16.83 -10.51 -13.76
CA GLN A 435 -17.37 -11.73 -13.17
C GLN A 435 -18.26 -12.42 -14.20
N ILE A 436 -17.90 -13.63 -14.60
CA ILE A 436 -18.72 -14.45 -15.50
C ILE A 436 -19.91 -15.02 -14.71
N GLU A 437 -21.11 -14.88 -15.25
CA GLU A 437 -22.33 -15.45 -14.67
C GLU A 437 -23.17 -16.10 -15.80
N PRO A 438 -23.50 -17.40 -15.69
CA PRO A 438 -23.14 -18.30 -14.60
C PRO A 438 -21.67 -18.73 -14.64
N GLN A 439 -21.07 -18.92 -13.47
CA GLN A 439 -19.75 -19.55 -13.35
C GLN A 439 -19.93 -21.07 -13.32
N GLU A 440 -19.08 -21.82 -14.03
CA GLU A 440 -19.18 -23.29 -14.13
C GLU A 440 -17.89 -23.99 -13.69
N ILE A 441 -18.00 -25.09 -12.95
CA ILE A 441 -16.85 -25.92 -12.53
C ILE A 441 -16.28 -26.63 -13.77
N ILE A 442 -14.97 -26.58 -13.94
CA ILE A 442 -14.23 -27.18 -15.08
C ILE A 442 -13.17 -28.20 -14.67
N GLU A 443 -12.74 -28.21 -13.40
CA GLU A 443 -11.88 -29.25 -12.82
C GLU A 443 -12.41 -29.68 -11.45
N PHE A 444 -12.46 -30.99 -11.21
CA PHE A 444 -12.97 -31.60 -9.98
C PHE A 444 -11.95 -32.62 -9.43
N PRO A 445 -10.94 -32.18 -8.67
CA PRO A 445 -10.02 -33.02 -7.93
C PRO A 445 -10.45 -33.21 -6.46
N CYS A 446 -10.31 -34.43 -5.95
CA CYS A 446 -10.45 -34.73 -4.53
C CYS A 446 -9.49 -35.85 -4.11
N ALA A 447 -8.68 -35.62 -3.07
CA ALA A 447 -7.79 -36.61 -2.48
C ALA A 447 -8.32 -37.07 -1.12
N ALA A 448 -8.42 -38.38 -0.92
CA ALA A 448 -8.70 -38.97 0.38
C ALA A 448 -7.39 -39.21 1.13
N VAL A 449 -7.18 -38.45 2.21
CA VAL A 449 -6.02 -38.57 3.09
C VAL A 449 -6.41 -39.31 4.35
N SER A 450 -5.71 -40.40 4.64
CA SER A 450 -5.91 -41.18 5.87
C SER A 450 -5.29 -40.46 7.05
N THR A 451 -6.03 -40.29 8.14
CA THR A 451 -5.52 -39.63 9.35
C THR A 451 -4.62 -40.53 10.19
N SER A 452 -4.51 -41.81 9.83
CA SER A 452 -3.60 -42.76 10.47
C SER A 452 -2.21 -42.74 9.81
N SER A 453 -2.15 -42.75 8.47
CA SER A 453 -0.89 -42.76 7.71
C SER A 453 -0.46 -41.36 7.22
N TRP A 454 -1.39 -40.40 7.20
CA TRP A 454 -1.26 -39.08 6.58
C TRP A 454 -0.86 -39.12 5.10
N GLN A 455 -1.08 -40.25 4.43
CA GLN A 455 -0.86 -40.42 2.99
C GLN A 455 -2.17 -40.35 2.22
N ILE A 456 -2.07 -40.07 0.92
CA ILE A 456 -3.19 -40.14 -0.01
C ILE A 456 -3.47 -41.63 -0.28
N GLU A 457 -4.66 -42.10 0.13
CA GLU A 457 -5.08 -43.49 -0.14
C GLU A 457 -5.78 -43.61 -1.48
N ASN A 458 -6.65 -42.64 -1.80
CA ASN A 458 -7.37 -42.60 -3.06
C ASN A 458 -7.44 -41.18 -3.63
N LEU A 459 -7.53 -41.09 -4.95
CA LEU A 459 -7.61 -39.82 -5.67
C LEU A 459 -8.73 -39.89 -6.71
N PHE A 460 -9.63 -38.91 -6.68
CA PHE A 460 -10.60 -38.64 -7.74
C PHE A 460 -10.17 -37.39 -8.50
N HIS A 461 -10.18 -37.46 -9.83
CA HIS A 461 -9.89 -36.30 -10.68
C HIS A 461 -10.66 -36.43 -12.00
N GLN A 462 -11.45 -35.41 -12.30
CA GLN A 462 -12.20 -35.31 -13.55
C GLN A 462 -12.19 -33.86 -14.04
N TYR A 463 -12.11 -33.69 -15.35
CA TYR A 463 -12.44 -32.42 -15.99
C TYR A 463 -13.93 -32.40 -16.32
N VAL A 464 -14.51 -31.20 -16.40
CA VAL A 464 -15.94 -31.01 -16.62
C VAL A 464 -16.15 -30.13 -17.84
N LYS A 465 -17.02 -30.54 -18.76
CA LYS A 465 -17.43 -29.70 -19.88
C LYS A 465 -18.48 -28.66 -19.44
N PRO A 466 -18.18 -27.35 -19.51
CA PRO A 466 -19.17 -26.31 -19.21
C PRO A 466 -20.28 -26.28 -20.28
N ARG A 467 -21.53 -26.00 -19.87
CA ARG A 467 -22.72 -25.92 -20.74
C ARG A 467 -23.08 -24.49 -21.11
N ALA A 468 -22.99 -23.55 -20.18
CA ALA A 468 -23.33 -22.15 -20.41
C ALA A 468 -22.21 -21.42 -21.16
N HIS A 469 -20.95 -21.71 -20.80
CA HIS A 469 -19.76 -21.14 -21.44
C HIS A 469 -18.82 -22.25 -21.93
N PRO A 470 -19.18 -22.98 -23.00
CA PRO A 470 -18.43 -24.13 -23.49
C PRO A 470 -17.01 -23.77 -23.97
N VAL A 471 -16.81 -22.53 -24.46
CA VAL A 471 -15.50 -22.04 -24.90
C VAL A 471 -14.81 -21.29 -23.76
N LEU A 472 -13.68 -21.80 -23.29
CA LEU A 472 -12.87 -21.19 -22.24
C LEU A 472 -12.24 -19.88 -22.73
N THR A 473 -12.18 -18.88 -21.84
CA THR A 473 -11.49 -17.62 -22.15
C THR A 473 -9.98 -17.80 -22.10
N SER A 474 -9.23 -16.96 -22.83
CA SER A 474 -7.76 -16.97 -22.78
C SER A 474 -7.20 -16.76 -21.36
N PHE A 475 -7.88 -15.94 -20.56
CA PHE A 475 -7.52 -15.72 -19.16
C PHE A 475 -7.73 -16.97 -18.29
N CYS A 476 -8.81 -17.72 -18.52
CA CYS A 476 -9.06 -18.96 -17.80
C CYS A 476 -7.95 -19.98 -18.05
N THR A 477 -7.54 -20.18 -19.31
CA THR A 477 -6.41 -21.04 -19.65
C THR A 477 -5.07 -20.53 -19.11
N GLU A 478 -4.83 -19.22 -19.09
CA GLU A 478 -3.62 -18.65 -18.50
C GLU A 478 -3.56 -18.87 -16.98
N LEU A 479 -4.69 -18.68 -16.29
CA LEU A 479 -4.78 -18.84 -14.85
C LEU A 479 -4.64 -20.31 -14.46
N THR A 480 -5.52 -21.18 -14.97
CA THR A 480 -5.62 -22.58 -14.50
C THR A 480 -4.71 -23.55 -15.24
N GLY A 481 -4.27 -23.19 -16.45
CA GLY A 481 -3.56 -24.10 -17.35
C GLY A 481 -4.48 -25.06 -18.12
N ILE A 482 -5.79 -25.02 -17.90
CA ILE A 482 -6.77 -25.87 -18.58
C ILE A 482 -7.00 -25.32 -19.99
N ILE A 483 -6.60 -26.10 -21.00
CA ILE A 483 -6.84 -25.78 -22.41
C ILE A 483 -8.17 -26.35 -22.88
N GLN A 484 -8.74 -25.78 -23.94
CA GLN A 484 -10.06 -26.20 -24.47
C GLN A 484 -10.14 -27.71 -24.73
N GLY A 485 -9.09 -28.30 -25.31
CA GLY A 485 -9.04 -29.74 -25.59
C GLY A 485 -9.11 -30.64 -24.36
N MET A 486 -8.86 -30.13 -23.15
CA MET A 486 -8.99 -30.89 -21.90
C MET A 486 -10.44 -31.02 -21.44
N VAL A 487 -11.32 -30.09 -21.82
CA VAL A 487 -12.72 -30.04 -21.37
C VAL A 487 -13.73 -30.37 -22.47
N GLU A 488 -13.36 -30.22 -23.75
CA GLU A 488 -14.30 -30.33 -24.88
C GLU A 488 -14.96 -31.71 -24.99
N ASP A 489 -14.25 -32.79 -24.68
CA ASP A 489 -14.75 -34.17 -24.77
C ASP A 489 -15.10 -34.79 -23.41
N GLN A 490 -15.21 -33.95 -22.38
CA GLN A 490 -15.48 -34.40 -21.02
C GLN A 490 -16.97 -34.47 -20.71
N PRO A 491 -17.37 -35.31 -19.73
CA PRO A 491 -18.73 -35.31 -19.22
C PRO A 491 -19.12 -33.95 -18.59
N HIS A 492 -20.41 -33.68 -18.58
CA HIS A 492 -20.96 -32.49 -17.92
C HIS A 492 -21.04 -32.67 -16.40
N PHE A 493 -21.21 -31.55 -15.68
CA PHE A 493 -21.19 -31.54 -14.22
C PHE A 493 -22.10 -32.59 -13.55
N PRO A 494 -23.37 -32.79 -13.96
CA PRO A 494 -24.23 -33.80 -13.33
C PRO A 494 -23.65 -35.21 -13.33
N GLU A 495 -23.07 -35.63 -14.46
CA GLU A 495 -22.47 -36.96 -14.63
C GLU A 495 -21.17 -37.09 -13.82
N VAL A 496 -20.35 -36.04 -13.77
CA VAL A 496 -19.13 -36.03 -12.95
C VAL A 496 -19.47 -36.05 -11.47
N PHE A 497 -20.52 -35.32 -11.06
CA PHE A 497 -20.97 -35.27 -9.68
C PHE A 497 -21.61 -36.58 -9.22
N GLU A 498 -22.31 -37.29 -10.11
CA GLU A 498 -22.79 -38.65 -9.86
C GLU A 498 -21.61 -39.62 -9.69
N LYS A 499 -20.66 -39.65 -10.64
CA LYS A 499 -19.43 -40.45 -10.52
C LYS A 499 -18.64 -40.17 -9.25
N PHE A 500 -18.61 -38.91 -8.81
CA PHE A 500 -17.95 -38.54 -7.56
C PHE A 500 -18.69 -39.11 -6.33
N GLN A 501 -20.02 -39.09 -6.34
CA GLN A 501 -20.81 -39.69 -5.27
C GLN A 501 -20.68 -41.20 -5.24
N ASP A 502 -20.65 -41.86 -6.41
CA ASP A 502 -20.39 -43.29 -6.53
C ASP A 502 -19.00 -43.63 -5.97
N TRP A 503 -17.96 -42.85 -6.35
CA TRP A 503 -16.62 -43.00 -5.79
C TRP A 503 -16.58 -42.85 -4.27
N LEU A 504 -17.38 -41.94 -3.69
CA LEU A 504 -17.50 -41.81 -2.24
C LEU A 504 -18.11 -43.05 -1.60
N ASP A 505 -19.15 -43.59 -2.24
CA ASP A 505 -19.90 -44.74 -1.75
C ASP A 505 -19.13 -46.06 -1.90
N GLU A 506 -18.43 -46.28 -3.01
CA GLU A 506 -17.58 -47.46 -3.28
C GLU A 506 -16.42 -47.59 -2.28
N ASN A 507 -15.87 -46.46 -1.86
CA ASN A 507 -14.79 -46.41 -0.87
C ASN A 507 -15.30 -46.35 0.58
N ASN A 508 -16.62 -46.46 0.80
CA ASN A 508 -17.27 -46.39 2.11
C ASN A 508 -16.91 -45.13 2.92
N TYR A 509 -16.68 -43.98 2.25
CA TYR A 509 -16.52 -42.71 2.95
C TYR A 509 -17.87 -42.26 3.49
N PHE A 510 -17.91 -41.83 4.77
CA PHE A 510 -19.14 -41.52 5.52
C PHE A 510 -20.07 -42.72 5.83
N LYS A 511 -19.63 -43.96 5.58
CA LYS A 511 -20.35 -45.22 5.90
C LYS A 511 -19.49 -46.10 6.81
N ASP A 512 -20.09 -47.15 7.40
CA ASP A 512 -19.40 -48.20 8.18
C ASP A 512 -18.51 -47.72 9.34
N GLY A 513 -18.88 -46.60 9.97
CA GLY A 513 -18.10 -46.02 11.09
C GLY A 513 -16.85 -45.24 10.66
N ASN A 514 -16.67 -44.99 9.36
CA ASN A 514 -15.63 -44.10 8.85
C ASN A 514 -16.10 -42.64 8.93
N ASP A 515 -15.71 -41.96 10.00
CA ASP A 515 -15.94 -40.53 10.14
C ASP A 515 -15.04 -39.78 9.14
N CYS A 516 -15.65 -39.04 8.21
CA CYS A 516 -14.94 -38.31 7.17
C CYS A 516 -15.28 -36.82 7.24
N ALA A 517 -14.38 -35.96 6.75
CA ALA A 517 -14.65 -34.54 6.59
C ALA A 517 -14.04 -34.00 5.30
N PHE A 518 -14.78 -33.16 4.59
CA PHE A 518 -14.23 -32.38 3.49
C PHE A 518 -13.28 -31.30 4.02
N LEU A 519 -12.21 -31.03 3.29
CA LEU A 519 -11.23 -30.00 3.58
C LEU A 519 -10.92 -29.21 2.32
N THR A 520 -10.99 -27.88 2.41
CA THR A 520 -10.74 -26.95 1.29
C THR A 520 -9.76 -25.86 1.71
N CYS A 521 -9.09 -25.23 0.74
CA CYS A 521 -8.18 -24.12 1.03
C CYS A 521 -8.92 -22.94 1.65
N GLY A 522 -10.11 -22.62 1.16
CA GLY A 522 -10.96 -21.55 1.68
C GLY A 522 -12.43 -21.91 1.67
N ASP A 523 -13.29 -20.93 1.92
CA ASP A 523 -14.73 -21.13 1.90
C ASP A 523 -15.31 -21.18 0.47
N TRP A 524 -14.57 -20.74 -0.55
CA TRP A 524 -15.14 -20.46 -1.87
C TRP A 524 -15.76 -21.70 -2.54
N ASP A 525 -15.06 -22.85 -2.52
CA ASP A 525 -15.48 -24.09 -3.20
C ASP A 525 -16.85 -24.59 -2.74
N LEU A 526 -16.99 -24.86 -1.43
CA LEU A 526 -18.20 -25.48 -0.89
C LEU A 526 -19.26 -24.45 -0.49
N LYS A 527 -18.90 -23.20 -0.15
CA LYS A 527 -19.87 -22.18 0.27
C LYS A 527 -20.48 -21.42 -0.91
N MET A 528 -19.71 -21.24 -1.99
CA MET A 528 -20.10 -20.38 -3.12
C MET A 528 -20.21 -21.18 -4.42
N MET A 529 -19.17 -21.91 -4.80
CA MET A 529 -19.08 -22.50 -6.15
C MET A 529 -20.00 -23.71 -6.32
N LEU A 530 -19.90 -24.73 -5.46
CA LEU A 530 -20.75 -25.93 -5.52
C LEU A 530 -22.25 -25.61 -5.44
N PRO A 531 -22.74 -24.76 -4.52
CA PRO A 531 -24.16 -24.40 -4.47
C PRO A 531 -24.65 -23.72 -5.74
N LYS A 532 -23.88 -22.77 -6.31
CA LYS A 532 -24.21 -22.10 -7.57
C LYS A 532 -24.25 -23.08 -8.74
N GLN A 533 -23.28 -23.99 -8.82
CA GLN A 533 -23.25 -25.02 -9.86
C GLN A 533 -24.44 -25.97 -9.76
N CYS A 534 -24.79 -26.39 -8.55
CA CYS A 534 -25.95 -27.23 -8.25
C CYS A 534 -27.28 -26.54 -8.59
N GLU A 535 -27.42 -25.25 -8.28
CA GLU A 535 -28.58 -24.44 -8.64
C GLU A 535 -28.73 -24.31 -10.17
N LEU A 536 -27.63 -24.18 -10.91
CA LEU A 536 -27.64 -24.10 -12.37
C LEU A 536 -28.18 -25.37 -13.04
N VAL A 537 -27.97 -26.54 -12.43
CA VAL A 537 -28.37 -27.85 -12.97
C VAL A 537 -29.56 -28.47 -12.23
N ASP A 538 -30.20 -27.73 -11.33
CA ASP A 538 -31.33 -28.15 -10.50
C ASP A 538 -31.07 -29.44 -9.68
N ILE A 539 -29.87 -29.54 -9.10
CA ILE A 539 -29.48 -30.65 -8.20
C ILE A 539 -29.38 -30.10 -6.76
N PRO A 540 -29.98 -30.74 -5.75
CA PRO A 540 -29.82 -30.30 -4.37
C PRO A 540 -28.41 -30.63 -3.85
N VAL A 541 -27.77 -29.69 -3.14
CA VAL A 541 -26.47 -29.92 -2.50
C VAL A 541 -26.61 -30.99 -1.40
N PRO A 542 -25.93 -32.15 -1.50
CA PRO A 542 -26.04 -33.20 -0.50
C PRO A 542 -25.55 -32.75 0.88
N HIS A 543 -26.19 -33.24 1.95
CA HIS A 543 -25.91 -32.78 3.33
C HIS A 543 -24.44 -32.93 3.75
N ARG A 544 -23.74 -33.96 3.24
CA ARG A 544 -22.31 -34.21 3.47
C ARG A 544 -21.38 -33.08 3.02
N PHE A 545 -21.75 -32.28 2.03
CA PHE A 545 -20.97 -31.11 1.58
C PHE A 545 -21.26 -29.85 2.40
N LYS A 546 -22.25 -29.88 3.29
CA LYS A 546 -22.69 -28.66 3.98
C LYS A 546 -21.79 -28.25 5.15
N ARG A 547 -20.79 -29.06 5.48
CA ARG A 547 -19.84 -28.89 6.59
C ARG A 547 -18.45 -29.30 6.11
N TRP A 548 -17.45 -28.48 6.38
CA TRP A 548 -16.08 -28.74 5.96
C TRP A 548 -15.05 -28.07 6.88
N ILE A 549 -13.79 -28.42 6.65
CA ILE A 549 -12.63 -27.88 7.31
C ILE A 549 -11.99 -26.87 6.35
N ASN A 550 -12.02 -25.59 6.71
CA ASN A 550 -11.27 -24.55 6.05
C ASN A 550 -9.81 -24.62 6.54
N LEU A 551 -8.90 -24.95 5.63
CA LEU A 551 -7.49 -25.15 5.91
C LEU A 551 -6.82 -23.88 6.44
N LYS A 552 -7.19 -22.67 5.95
CA LYS A 552 -6.63 -21.41 6.48
C LYS A 552 -7.01 -21.21 7.96
N GLY A 553 -8.20 -21.64 8.35
CA GLY A 553 -8.63 -21.65 9.75
C GLY A 553 -7.78 -22.61 10.58
N ALA A 554 -7.64 -23.87 10.13
CA ALA A 554 -6.82 -24.87 10.81
C ALA A 554 -5.33 -24.47 10.89
N PHE A 555 -4.82 -23.83 9.84
CA PHE A 555 -3.48 -23.26 9.79
C PHE A 555 -3.32 -22.14 10.82
N CYS A 556 -4.28 -21.22 10.90
CA CYS A 556 -4.26 -20.13 11.88
C CYS A 556 -4.27 -20.66 13.32
N ASP A 557 -5.09 -21.67 13.60
CA ASP A 557 -5.17 -22.28 14.93
C ASP A 557 -3.82 -22.93 15.33
N SER A 558 -3.10 -23.48 14.35
CA SER A 558 -1.85 -24.21 14.58
C SER A 558 -0.62 -23.30 14.60
N ALA A 559 -0.50 -22.41 13.63
CA ALA A 559 0.69 -21.59 13.37
C ALA A 559 0.57 -20.14 13.87
N ASP A 560 -0.57 -19.74 14.47
CA ASP A 560 -0.86 -18.37 14.94
C ASP A 560 -0.70 -17.30 13.84
N TYR A 561 -0.94 -17.71 12.59
CA TYR A 561 -0.84 -16.88 11.40
C TYR A 561 -2.02 -17.18 10.47
N TYR A 562 -2.76 -16.15 10.05
CA TYR A 562 -3.85 -16.33 9.09
C TYR A 562 -3.34 -16.12 7.67
N PRO A 563 -3.17 -17.19 6.87
CA PRO A 563 -2.60 -17.11 5.53
C PRO A 563 -3.57 -16.49 4.53
N ARG A 564 -3.03 -15.73 3.56
CA ARG A 564 -3.81 -15.08 2.49
C ARG A 564 -4.25 -16.09 1.44
N ASN A 565 -3.35 -16.94 0.98
CA ASN A 565 -3.56 -17.94 -0.07
C ASN A 565 -2.69 -19.19 0.18
N LEU A 566 -2.79 -20.18 -0.72
CA LEU A 566 -2.02 -21.43 -0.64
C LEU A 566 -0.50 -21.18 -0.63
N VAL A 567 -0.01 -20.26 -1.48
CA VAL A 567 1.41 -19.90 -1.58
C VAL A 567 1.94 -19.29 -0.28
N ASP A 568 1.14 -18.50 0.41
CA ASP A 568 1.46 -17.92 1.72
C ASP A 568 1.65 -19.02 2.78
N MET A 569 0.81 -20.05 2.77
CA MET A 569 0.94 -21.22 3.66
C MET A 569 2.22 -22.01 3.38
N LEU A 570 2.51 -22.29 2.10
CA LEU A 570 3.73 -22.99 1.69
C LEU A 570 4.97 -22.20 2.09
N SER A 571 4.97 -20.89 1.84
CA SER A 571 6.08 -19.99 2.17
C SER A 571 6.35 -19.95 3.68
N HIS A 572 5.29 -19.85 4.49
CA HIS A 572 5.41 -19.85 5.96
C HIS A 572 5.93 -21.20 6.50
N LEU A 573 5.56 -22.32 5.87
CA LEU A 573 6.05 -23.65 6.23
C LEU A 573 7.42 -23.98 5.63
N LYS A 574 7.95 -23.13 4.75
CA LYS A 574 9.18 -23.34 3.98
C LYS A 574 9.10 -24.57 3.08
N LEU A 575 7.95 -24.78 2.44
CA LEU A 575 7.73 -25.83 1.44
C LEU A 575 7.78 -25.21 0.04
N PRO A 576 8.49 -25.81 -0.93
CA PRO A 576 8.41 -25.37 -2.32
C PRO A 576 7.05 -25.73 -2.91
N LEU A 577 6.52 -24.87 -3.78
CA LEU A 577 5.34 -25.17 -4.59
C LEU A 577 5.68 -26.31 -5.57
N GLU A 578 4.90 -27.38 -5.55
CA GLU A 578 5.00 -28.47 -6.51
C GLU A 578 3.87 -28.39 -7.53
N GLY A 579 4.18 -28.48 -8.83
CA GLY A 579 3.18 -28.35 -9.88
C GLY A 579 2.80 -26.91 -10.20
N ARG A 580 1.61 -26.72 -10.78
CA ARG A 580 1.11 -25.41 -11.21
C ARG A 580 0.05 -24.88 -10.24
N LEU A 581 0.23 -23.64 -9.78
CA LEU A 581 -0.80 -22.93 -9.00
C LEU A 581 -2.05 -22.72 -9.86
N HIS A 582 -3.24 -22.91 -9.29
CA HIS A 582 -4.53 -22.89 -9.98
C HIS A 582 -4.77 -24.09 -10.93
N SER A 583 -3.97 -25.15 -10.78
CA SER A 583 -4.38 -26.47 -11.22
C SER A 583 -4.93 -27.19 -10.00
N GLY A 584 -6.23 -27.52 -10.01
CA GLY A 584 -6.91 -28.00 -8.81
C GLY A 584 -6.25 -29.28 -8.26
N ILE A 585 -5.78 -30.17 -9.13
CA ILE A 585 -5.09 -31.40 -8.70
C ILE A 585 -3.75 -31.13 -7.99
N ASP A 586 -2.96 -30.18 -8.50
CA ASP A 586 -1.68 -29.81 -7.90
C ASP A 586 -1.89 -29.02 -6.60
N ASP A 587 -2.91 -28.17 -6.55
CA ASP A 587 -3.29 -27.44 -5.35
C ASP A 587 -3.79 -28.38 -4.25
N VAL A 588 -4.55 -29.44 -4.59
CA VAL A 588 -4.90 -30.53 -3.67
C VAL A 588 -3.65 -31.21 -3.11
N LYS A 589 -2.67 -31.59 -3.94
CA LYS A 589 -1.43 -32.23 -3.45
C LYS A 589 -0.65 -31.30 -2.52
N ASN A 590 -0.54 -30.02 -2.85
CA ASN A 590 0.12 -29.03 -1.99
C ASN A 590 -0.62 -28.85 -0.66
N MET A 591 -1.96 -28.86 -0.65
CA MET A 591 -2.76 -28.87 0.58
C MET A 591 -2.48 -30.11 1.43
N VAL A 592 -2.35 -31.30 0.83
CA VAL A 592 -1.96 -32.53 1.57
C VAL A 592 -0.60 -32.37 2.24
N ARG A 593 0.41 -31.82 1.53
CA ARG A 593 1.74 -31.56 2.10
C ARG A 593 1.70 -30.57 3.27
N ILE A 594 0.83 -29.55 3.19
CA ILE A 594 0.58 -28.63 4.29
C ILE A 594 -0.03 -29.38 5.48
N ILE A 595 -1.05 -30.21 5.25
CA ILE A 595 -1.71 -31.02 6.29
C ILE A 595 -0.70 -31.91 7.01
N GLN A 596 0.12 -32.65 6.26
CA GLN A 596 1.19 -33.50 6.79
C GLN A 596 2.17 -32.70 7.66
N THR A 597 2.57 -31.52 7.19
CA THR A 597 3.51 -30.65 7.92
C THR A 597 2.88 -30.05 9.18
N LEU A 598 1.60 -29.66 9.12
CA LEU A 598 0.85 -29.17 10.27
C LEU A 598 0.72 -30.25 11.34
N HIS A 599 0.39 -31.48 10.94
CA HIS A 599 0.38 -32.62 11.84
C HIS A 599 1.76 -32.86 12.47
N SER A 600 2.81 -32.93 11.64
CA SER A 600 4.17 -33.30 12.10
C SER A 600 4.80 -32.24 13.01
N ARG A 601 4.60 -30.94 12.72
CA ARG A 601 5.24 -29.84 13.47
C ARG A 601 4.41 -29.35 14.65
N TYR A 602 3.09 -29.36 14.53
CA TYR A 602 2.19 -28.73 15.52
C TYR A 602 1.21 -29.71 16.18
N ASN A 603 1.23 -30.99 15.79
CA ASN A 603 0.30 -32.02 16.26
C ASN A 603 -1.17 -31.58 16.10
N THR A 604 -1.49 -30.94 14.96
CA THR A 604 -2.79 -30.32 14.71
C THR A 604 -3.93 -31.33 14.74
N GLN A 605 -5.00 -31.01 15.47
CA GLN A 605 -6.27 -31.74 15.42
C GLN A 605 -7.23 -31.04 14.45
N PHE A 606 -7.59 -31.70 13.34
CA PHE A 606 -8.48 -31.13 12.34
C PHE A 606 -9.94 -31.25 12.80
N LYS A 607 -10.64 -30.11 12.83
CA LYS A 607 -12.05 -30.01 13.25
C LYS A 607 -12.83 -29.21 12.22
N ILE A 608 -14.11 -29.55 12.06
CA ILE A 608 -15.03 -28.77 11.22
C ILE A 608 -15.15 -27.35 11.78
N ASN A 609 -14.78 -26.36 10.97
CA ASN A 609 -14.77 -24.94 11.33
C ASN A 609 -15.61 -24.07 10.38
N SER A 610 -16.10 -24.64 9.27
CA SER A 610 -16.98 -23.97 8.30
C SER A 610 -18.22 -24.82 7.99
N ALA A 611 -19.35 -24.15 7.74
CA ALA A 611 -20.62 -24.77 7.37
C ALA A 611 -21.53 -23.78 6.63
N HIS A 612 -22.56 -24.29 5.96
CA HIS A 612 -23.63 -23.48 5.38
C HIS A 612 -24.44 -22.72 6.45
N LYS A 613 -24.97 -21.55 6.08
CA LYS A 613 -25.79 -20.70 6.96
C LYS A 613 -26.99 -21.45 7.54
N ASP A 614 -27.66 -22.26 6.73
CA ASP A 614 -28.87 -22.99 7.11
C ASP A 614 -28.58 -24.01 8.22
N VAL A 615 -27.42 -24.66 8.15
CA VAL A 615 -26.93 -25.59 9.18
C VAL A 615 -26.59 -24.82 10.46
N ILE A 616 -25.91 -23.68 10.34
CA ILE A 616 -25.57 -22.81 11.48
C ILE A 616 -26.83 -22.29 12.21
N GLN A 617 -27.90 -21.98 11.47
CA GLN A 617 -29.18 -21.52 12.04
C GLN A 617 -29.92 -22.63 12.80
N GLN A 618 -29.91 -23.87 12.31
CA GLN A 618 -30.49 -25.02 13.02
C GLN A 618 -29.81 -25.26 14.38
N TYR A 619 -28.47 -25.13 14.46
CA TYR A 619 -27.74 -25.25 15.74
C TYR A 619 -28.03 -24.11 16.73
N LYS A 620 -28.45 -22.93 16.26
CA LYS A 620 -28.82 -21.79 17.12
C LYS A 620 -30.25 -21.85 17.64
N THR A 621 -31.12 -22.66 17.03
CA THR A 621 -32.52 -22.85 17.45
C THR A 621 -32.70 -24.06 18.36
N LEU A 622 -31.70 -24.95 18.42
CA LEU A 622 -31.64 -26.13 19.31
C LEU A 622 -30.89 -25.88 20.64
N LYS A 623 -30.45 -24.65 20.89
CA LYS A 623 -29.94 -24.15 22.19
C LYS A 623 -30.85 -23.04 22.67
#